data_AF-W7CNU8-F1
#
_entry.id   AF-W7CNU8-F1
#
_cell.length_a   1.000
_cell.length_b   1.000
_cell.length_c   1.000
_cell.angle_alpha   90.00
_cell.angle_beta   90.00
_cell.angle_gamma   90.00
#
_symmetry.space_group_name_H-M   'P 1'
#
loop_
_entity.id
_entity.type
_entity.pdbx_description
1 polymer ?
#
loop_
_entity_poly.entity_id
_entity_poly.type
_entity_poly.pdbx_seq_one_letter_code
_entity_poly.pdbx_strand_id
1 'polypeptide(L)'
;MIIKQLDVYGYGKWRQITFPTFGKTQLIYGPNEAGKSTMMAFIEAILFGFPTNKSSERRLEPKDYDGFGGRITVATDTNEIVMIERKKGKATGDVTLYFADGSRGDEADLVKLLQGMTKQMFKAIYSFDIHGLQNVQALKESDFNRYLLAAGTVGSDVLLRVDTQLQKKT
;
A
#
# COMPACT_ATOMS: atom_id res chain seq x y z
N MET A 1 9.66 7.41 -2.51
CA MET A 1 8.85 7.50 -1.26
C MET A 1 9.38 6.53 -0.21
N ILE A 2 9.47 6.93 1.06
CA ILE A 2 9.89 6.08 2.20
C ILE A 2 8.87 6.18 3.34
N ILE A 3 8.39 5.06 3.87
CA ILE A 3 7.52 5.03 5.06
C ILE A 3 8.33 5.38 6.31
N LYS A 4 7.84 6.33 7.09
CA LYS A 4 8.48 6.81 8.31
C LYS A 4 7.77 6.36 9.58
N GLN A 5 6.44 6.26 9.58
CA GLN A 5 5.69 5.92 10.79
C GLN A 5 4.32 5.34 10.45
N LEU A 6 3.80 4.48 11.33
CA LEU A 6 2.44 3.95 11.27
C LEU A 6 1.70 4.32 12.55
N ASP A 7 0.58 5.00 12.41
CA ASP A 7 -0.37 5.27 13.49
C ASP A 7 -1.63 4.44 13.21
N VAL A 8 -1.92 3.46 14.07
CA VAL A 8 -3.06 2.55 13.93
C VAL A 8 -4.16 2.98 14.89
N TYR A 9 -5.29 3.45 14.36
CA TYR A 9 -6.47 3.73 15.18
C TYR A 9 -7.13 2.41 15.60
N GLY A 10 -7.37 1.53 14.62
CA GLY A 10 -7.77 0.16 14.88
C GLY A 10 -7.65 -0.73 13.64
N TYR A 11 -6.96 -1.86 13.79
CA TYR A 11 -6.76 -2.84 12.72
C TYR A 11 -6.38 -4.20 13.30
N GLY A 12 -7.18 -5.24 13.02
CA GLY A 12 -7.00 -6.56 13.60
C GLY A 12 -7.07 -6.53 15.13
N LYS A 13 -5.97 -6.87 15.81
CA LYS A 13 -5.84 -6.82 17.27
C LYS A 13 -5.32 -5.47 17.80
N TRP A 14 -4.84 -4.58 16.93
CA TRP A 14 -4.24 -3.30 17.34
C TRP A 14 -5.29 -2.23 17.61
N ARG A 15 -5.07 -1.45 18.66
CA ARG A 15 -5.94 -0.36 19.14
C ARG A 15 -5.05 0.81 19.54
N GLN A 16 -5.20 1.97 18.90
CA GLN A 16 -4.45 3.19 19.23
C GLN A 16 -2.93 2.95 19.38
N ILE A 17 -2.33 2.24 18.43
CA ILE A 17 -0.90 1.91 18.46
C ILE A 17 -0.16 2.85 17.52
N THR A 18 0.92 3.46 18.01
CA THR A 18 1.90 4.15 17.19
C THR A 18 3.17 3.30 17.13
N PHE A 19 3.61 2.94 15.92
CA PHE A 19 4.88 2.27 15.75
C PHE A 19 6.03 3.27 15.78
N PRO A 20 7.22 2.87 16.27
CA PRO A 20 8.40 3.73 16.24
C PRO A 20 8.74 4.19 14.81
N THR A 21 9.41 5.34 14.71
CA THR A 21 9.86 5.86 13.43
C THR A 21 10.84 4.90 12.77
N PHE A 22 10.58 4.60 11.50
CA PHE A 22 11.44 3.78 10.67
C PHE A 22 12.56 4.60 10.03
N GLY A 23 13.78 4.12 10.18
CA GLY A 23 14.91 4.43 9.30
C GLY A 23 14.83 3.70 7.95
N LYS A 24 15.89 3.83 7.14
CA LYS A 24 15.92 3.31 5.74
C LYS A 24 15.77 1.78 5.63
N THR A 25 16.24 1.04 6.61
CA THR A 25 16.19 -0.43 6.64
C THR A 25 15.69 -0.87 8.01
N GLN A 26 14.71 -1.78 8.03
CA GLN A 26 14.06 -2.25 9.25
C GLN A 26 13.96 -3.76 9.27
N LEU A 27 14.25 -4.36 10.43
CA LEU A 27 14.01 -5.78 10.69
C LEU A 27 12.84 -5.92 11.65
N ILE A 28 11.74 -6.51 11.17
CA ILE A 28 10.56 -6.79 11.97
C ILE A 28 10.50 -8.29 12.23
N TYR A 29 10.69 -8.69 13.49
CA TYR A 29 10.73 -10.09 13.89
C TYR A 29 9.87 -10.32 15.14
N GLY A 30 9.54 -11.58 15.40
CA GLY A 30 8.73 -12.00 16.53
C GLY A 30 8.05 -13.34 16.27
N PRO A 31 7.31 -13.89 17.24
CA PRO A 31 6.58 -15.14 17.09
C PRO A 31 5.58 -15.15 15.92
N ASN A 32 5.11 -16.34 15.55
CA ASN A 32 3.92 -16.44 14.71
C ASN A 32 2.76 -15.70 15.37
N GLU A 33 1.89 -15.11 14.55
CA GLU A 33 0.75 -14.31 15.00
C GLU A 33 1.07 -13.02 15.80
N ALA A 34 2.35 -12.64 15.92
CA ALA A 34 2.76 -11.37 16.54
C ALA A 34 2.31 -10.12 15.78
N GLY A 35 1.69 -10.28 14.60
CA GLY A 35 1.14 -9.17 13.81
C GLY A 35 2.03 -8.69 12.66
N LYS A 36 3.10 -9.42 12.30
CA LYS A 36 3.98 -9.07 11.16
C LYS A 36 3.19 -8.96 9.83
N SER A 37 2.43 -10.00 9.48
CA SER A 37 1.56 -9.99 8.30
C SER A 37 0.42 -8.98 8.43
N THR A 38 -0.06 -8.71 9.65
CA THR A 38 -1.06 -7.67 9.94
C THR A 38 -0.50 -6.28 9.62
N MET A 39 0.80 -6.04 9.84
CA MET A 39 1.45 -4.77 9.49
C MET A 39 1.42 -4.54 7.98
N MET A 40 1.81 -5.56 7.22
CA MET A 40 1.77 -5.48 5.75
C MET A 40 0.35 -5.27 5.25
N ALA A 41 -0.63 -6.02 5.78
CA ALA A 41 -2.03 -5.83 5.45
C ALA A 41 -2.56 -4.43 5.82
N PHE A 42 -2.07 -3.83 6.92
CA PHE A 42 -2.40 -2.46 7.29
C PHE A 42 -1.83 -1.46 6.29
N ILE A 43 -0.55 -1.59 5.92
CA ILE A 43 0.10 -0.74 4.94
C ILE A 43 -0.66 -0.78 3.60
N GLU A 44 -0.96 -1.98 3.12
CA GLU A 44 -1.75 -2.15 1.90
C GLU A 44 -3.14 -1.51 2.00
N ALA A 45 -3.81 -1.66 3.14
CA ALA A 45 -5.13 -1.11 3.35
C ALA A 45 -5.14 0.42 3.32
N ILE A 46 -4.16 1.09 3.93
CA ILE A 46 -4.07 2.55 3.88
C ILE A 46 -3.76 3.03 2.46
N LEU A 47 -2.80 2.40 1.78
CA LEU A 47 -2.35 2.82 0.46
C LEU A 47 -3.32 2.51 -0.68
N PHE A 48 -4.07 1.41 -0.59
CA PHE A 48 -4.89 0.92 -1.71
C PHE A 48 -6.36 0.66 -1.36
N GLY A 49 -6.74 0.92 -0.12
CA GLY A 49 -8.10 0.73 0.37
C GLY A 49 -8.32 -0.62 1.07
N PHE A 50 -9.33 -0.61 1.92
CA PHE A 50 -9.74 -1.80 2.67
C PHE A 50 -10.33 -2.88 1.75
N PRO A 51 -10.10 -4.17 2.06
CA PRO A 51 -10.79 -5.27 1.39
C PRO A 51 -12.31 -5.08 1.38
N THR A 52 -12.91 -5.34 0.22
CA THR A 52 -14.38 -5.34 0.03
C THR A 52 -14.93 -6.75 0.16
N ASN A 53 -16.26 -6.90 0.22
CA ASN A 53 -16.92 -8.21 0.31
C ASN A 53 -16.64 -9.15 -0.88
N LYS A 54 -16.13 -8.62 -2.01
CA LYS A 54 -15.71 -9.42 -3.17
C LYS A 54 -14.26 -9.93 -3.06
N SER A 55 -13.51 -9.45 -2.08
CA SER A 55 -12.13 -9.87 -1.82
C SER A 55 -12.10 -11.14 -1.00
N SER A 56 -11.15 -12.04 -1.28
CA SER A 56 -10.82 -13.15 -0.40
C SER A 56 -10.05 -12.71 0.86
N GLU A 57 -9.51 -11.50 0.85
CA GLU A 57 -8.77 -10.93 1.98
C GLU A 57 -9.71 -10.44 3.08
N ARG A 58 -9.33 -10.68 4.33
CA ARG A 58 -10.08 -10.18 5.48
C ARG A 58 -9.85 -8.68 5.65
N ARG A 59 -10.93 -7.93 5.84
CA ARG A 59 -10.91 -6.48 6.11
C ARG A 59 -10.23 -6.09 7.43
N LEU A 60 -10.09 -7.05 8.36
CA LEU A 60 -9.46 -6.89 9.68
C LEU A 60 -10.06 -5.72 10.49
N GLU A 61 -11.34 -5.43 10.29
CA GLU A 61 -12.07 -4.46 11.08
C GLU A 61 -12.34 -5.00 12.51
N PRO A 62 -11.94 -4.26 13.57
CA PRO A 62 -12.30 -4.58 14.94
C PRO A 62 -13.81 -4.70 15.13
N LYS A 63 -14.27 -5.74 15.84
CA LYS A 63 -15.70 -5.90 16.16
C LYS A 63 -16.12 -5.24 17.47
N ASP A 64 -15.15 -5.06 18.35
CA ASP A 64 -15.26 -4.62 19.73
C ASP A 64 -14.77 -3.17 19.93
N TYR A 65 -14.47 -2.47 18.84
CA TYR A 65 -13.86 -1.15 18.88
C TYR A 65 -14.27 -0.32 17.66
N ASP A 66 -14.68 0.93 17.91
CA ASP A 66 -15.20 1.82 16.85
C ASP A 66 -14.12 2.38 15.92
N GLY A 67 -12.87 2.45 16.39
CA GLY A 67 -11.76 2.91 15.56
C GLY A 67 -11.40 1.89 14.48
N PHE A 68 -11.43 2.31 13.22
CA PHE A 68 -10.97 1.49 12.10
C PHE A 68 -10.16 2.32 11.09
N GLY A 69 -8.98 1.80 10.75
CA GLY A 69 -8.02 2.45 9.88
C GLY A 69 -6.86 3.06 10.65
N GLY A 70 -6.26 4.10 10.09
CA GLY A 70 -5.05 4.70 10.62
C GLY A 70 -4.39 5.64 9.64
N ARG A 71 -3.13 5.94 9.91
CA ARG A 71 -2.33 6.91 9.17
C ARG A 71 -0.92 6.39 8.95
N ILE A 72 -0.38 6.68 7.77
CA ILE A 72 1.00 6.40 7.41
C ILE A 72 1.67 7.72 7.11
N THR A 73 2.79 7.98 7.77
CA THR A 73 3.65 9.12 7.44
C THR A 73 4.72 8.66 6.47
N VAL A 74 4.86 9.35 5.34
CA VAL A 74 5.87 9.06 4.32
C VAL A 74 6.73 10.29 4.05
N ALA A 75 7.98 10.06 3.65
CA ALA A 75 8.84 11.06 3.03
C ALA A 75 8.85 10.84 1.51
N THR A 76 8.62 11.89 0.74
CA THR A 76 8.75 11.89 -0.73
C THR A 76 10.23 11.86 -1.14
N ASP A 77 10.50 11.75 -2.44
CA ASP A 77 11.88 11.80 -2.95
C ASP A 77 12.50 13.20 -2.82
N THR A 78 11.66 14.24 -2.73
CA THR A 78 12.03 15.62 -2.37
C THR A 78 12.18 15.82 -0.85
N ASN A 79 12.07 14.75 -0.05
CA ASN A 79 12.13 14.74 1.41
C ASN A 79 10.99 15.53 2.10
N GLU A 80 9.89 15.77 1.39
CA GLU A 80 8.67 16.37 1.95
C GLU A 80 7.88 15.31 2.72
N ILE A 81 7.29 15.71 3.84
CA ILE A 81 6.48 14.82 4.67
C ILE A 81 5.03 14.89 4.22
N VAL A 82 4.46 13.72 3.90
CA VAL A 82 3.04 13.56 3.60
C VAL A 82 2.45 12.54 4.55
N MET A 83 1.29 12.85 5.11
CA MET A 83 0.55 11.89 5.92
C MET A 83 -0.65 11.38 5.14
N ILE A 84 -0.77 10.06 5.01
CA ILE A 84 -1.85 9.38 4.33
C ILE A 84 -2.73 8.75 5.40
N GLU A 85 -3.92 9.31 5.62
CA GLU A 85 -4.89 8.77 6.56
C GLU A 85 -6.00 8.05 5.80
N ARG A 86 -6.35 6.83 6.21
CA ARG A 86 -7.55 6.16 5.72
C ARG A 86 -8.39 5.67 6.89
N LYS A 87 -9.67 6.01 6.87
CA LYS A 87 -10.67 5.65 7.89
C LYS A 87 -11.83 4.88 7.26
N LYS A 88 -12.62 4.22 8.11
CA LYS A 88 -13.92 3.67 7.69
C LYS A 88 -14.74 4.75 6.99
N GLY A 89 -15.32 4.40 5.84
CA GLY A 89 -16.01 5.35 4.97
C GLY A 89 -16.73 4.62 3.85
N LYS A 90 -16.55 5.09 2.61
CA LYS A 90 -17.02 4.41 1.38
C LYS A 90 -16.50 2.96 1.28
N ALA A 91 -16.85 2.26 0.19
CA ALA A 91 -16.56 0.83 -0.01
C ALA A 91 -15.15 0.39 0.42
N THR A 92 -14.11 1.16 0.07
CA THR A 92 -12.70 0.90 0.37
C THR A 92 -12.12 1.80 1.47
N GLY A 93 -12.94 2.60 2.15
CA GLY A 93 -12.53 3.59 3.14
C GLY A 93 -12.21 4.96 2.54
N ASP A 94 -12.43 6.01 3.32
CA ASP A 94 -12.18 7.38 2.92
C ASP A 94 -10.72 7.74 3.22
N VAL A 95 -10.04 8.30 2.23
CA VAL A 95 -8.64 8.70 2.33
C VAL A 95 -8.50 10.21 2.37
N THR A 96 -7.53 10.68 3.13
CA THR A 96 -7.14 12.09 3.20
C THR A 96 -5.63 12.17 3.28
N LEU A 97 -5.04 12.96 2.39
CA LEU A 97 -3.62 13.30 2.43
C LEU A 97 -3.47 14.63 3.16
N TYR A 98 -2.46 14.74 4.01
CA TYR A 98 -2.07 15.98 4.68
C TYR A 98 -0.66 16.33 4.23
N PHE A 99 -0.52 17.52 3.64
CA PHE A 99 0.74 18.02 3.12
C PHE A 99 1.39 19.01 4.09
N ALA A 100 2.68 19.26 3.93
CA ALA A 100 3.46 20.13 4.81
C ALA A 100 3.01 21.61 4.79
N ASP A 101 2.40 22.07 3.70
CA ASP A 101 1.81 23.40 3.56
C ASP A 101 0.43 23.54 4.25
N GLY A 102 -0.07 22.47 4.86
CA GLY A 102 -1.38 22.40 5.52
C GLY A 102 -2.54 22.09 4.58
N SER A 103 -2.29 21.97 3.27
CA SER A 103 -3.30 21.56 2.30
C SER A 103 -3.70 20.09 2.49
N ARG A 104 -4.86 19.73 1.95
CA ARG A 104 -5.41 18.37 2.00
C ARG A 104 -5.65 17.84 0.60
N GLY A 105 -5.30 16.57 0.40
CA GLY A 105 -5.54 15.84 -0.85
C GLY A 105 -6.48 14.66 -0.66
N ASP A 106 -6.91 14.08 -1.77
CA ASP A 106 -7.85 12.97 -1.82
C ASP A 106 -7.27 11.72 -2.51
N GLU A 107 -8.14 10.80 -2.93
CA GLU A 107 -7.74 9.57 -3.63
C GLU A 107 -7.00 9.85 -4.95
N ALA A 108 -7.34 10.91 -5.68
CA ALA A 108 -6.66 11.26 -6.92
C ALA A 108 -5.21 11.71 -6.64
N ASP A 109 -4.99 12.43 -5.54
CA ASP A 109 -3.64 12.83 -5.12
C ASP A 109 -2.83 11.65 -4.57
N LEU A 110 -3.47 10.70 -3.89
CA LEU A 110 -2.82 9.44 -3.52
C LEU A 110 -2.35 8.67 -4.74
N VAL A 111 -3.19 8.56 -5.77
CA VAL A 111 -2.82 7.90 -7.03
C VAL A 111 -1.63 8.58 -7.67
N LYS A 112 -1.55 9.93 -7.67
CA LYS A 112 -0.38 10.66 -8.16
C LYS A 112 0.86 10.40 -7.30
N LEU A 113 0.73 10.42 -5.98
CA LEU A 113 1.83 10.17 -5.02
C LEU A 113 2.42 8.77 -5.21
N LEU A 114 1.56 7.78 -5.46
CA LEU A 114 1.96 6.40 -5.76
C LEU A 114 2.35 6.20 -7.23
N GLN A 115 2.40 7.27 -8.02
CA GLN A 115 2.68 7.25 -9.46
C GLN A 115 1.78 6.26 -10.21
N GLY A 116 0.55 6.04 -9.74
CA GLY A 116 -0.45 5.09 -10.24
C GLY A 116 -0.11 3.60 -10.07
N MET A 117 0.83 3.28 -9.18
CA MET A 117 1.04 1.92 -8.71
C MET A 117 -0.26 1.33 -8.18
N THR A 118 -0.59 0.12 -8.62
CA THR A 118 -1.77 -0.62 -8.15
C THR A 118 -1.41 -1.54 -6.99
N LYS A 119 -2.39 -1.96 -6.19
CA LYS A 119 -2.19 -2.97 -5.13
C LYS A 119 -1.53 -4.25 -5.65
N GLN A 120 -1.95 -4.71 -6.82
CA GLN A 120 -1.40 -5.91 -7.45
C GLN A 120 0.08 -5.72 -7.80
N MET A 121 0.44 -4.56 -8.37
CA MET A 121 1.83 -4.22 -8.69
C MET A 121 2.67 -4.08 -7.42
N PHE A 122 2.14 -3.44 -6.38
CA PHE A 122 2.80 -3.32 -5.09
C PHE A 122 3.11 -4.70 -4.48
N LYS A 123 2.13 -5.61 -4.52
CA LYS A 123 2.34 -6.99 -4.04
C LYS A 123 3.41 -7.73 -4.82
N ALA A 124 3.38 -7.62 -6.14
CA ALA A 124 4.31 -8.33 -7.01
C ALA A 124 5.76 -7.83 -6.92
N ILE A 125 5.96 -6.50 -6.74
CA ILE A 125 7.30 -5.89 -6.78
C ILE A 125 7.89 -5.68 -5.37
N TYR A 126 7.07 -5.31 -4.39
CA TYR A 126 7.55 -4.84 -3.09
C TYR A 126 7.14 -5.75 -1.91
N SER A 127 6.26 -6.73 -2.12
CA SER A 127 5.84 -7.68 -1.09
C SER A 127 6.14 -9.11 -1.51
N PHE A 128 7.42 -9.49 -1.47
CA PHE A 128 7.81 -10.89 -1.64
C PHE A 128 7.47 -11.70 -0.39
N ASP A 129 6.36 -12.43 -0.46
CA ASP A 129 6.04 -13.58 0.40
C ASP A 129 6.74 -14.84 -0.15
N ILE A 130 7.05 -15.81 0.70
CA ILE A 130 7.42 -17.18 0.31
C ILE A 130 6.44 -17.76 -0.72
N HIS A 131 5.14 -17.53 -0.57
CA HIS A 131 4.12 -17.93 -1.56
C HIS A 131 4.21 -17.12 -2.86
N GLY A 132 4.60 -15.85 -2.77
CA GLY A 132 4.87 -15.00 -3.94
C GLY A 132 6.06 -15.52 -4.75
N LEU A 133 7.13 -15.97 -4.09
CA LEU A 133 8.31 -16.57 -4.70
C LEU A 133 8.01 -17.91 -5.39
N GLN A 134 7.15 -18.75 -4.79
CA GLN A 134 6.72 -20.01 -5.40
C GLN A 134 5.83 -19.78 -6.63
N ASN A 135 4.99 -18.75 -6.61
CA ASN A 135 4.10 -18.41 -7.71
C ASN A 135 4.76 -17.61 -8.84
N VAL A 136 6.05 -17.27 -8.75
CA VAL A 136 6.79 -16.66 -9.88
C VAL A 136 6.72 -17.55 -11.12
N GLN A 137 6.67 -18.87 -10.94
CA GLN A 137 6.52 -19.84 -12.03
C GLN A 137 5.12 -19.82 -12.68
N ALA A 138 4.10 -19.31 -11.98
CA ALA A 138 2.73 -19.20 -12.47
C ALA A 138 2.42 -17.81 -13.07
N LEU A 139 3.38 -16.89 -13.06
CA LEU A 139 3.24 -15.61 -13.74
C LEU A 139 3.21 -15.82 -15.24
N LYS A 140 2.22 -15.23 -15.91
CA LYS A 140 2.20 -15.18 -17.37
C LYS A 140 3.41 -14.40 -17.87
N GLU A 141 3.96 -14.83 -18.99
CA GLU A 141 5.13 -14.19 -19.62
C GLU A 141 4.94 -12.68 -19.84
N SER A 142 3.71 -12.25 -20.17
CA SER A 142 3.33 -10.84 -20.29
C SER A 142 3.45 -10.06 -18.99
N ASP A 143 3.05 -10.68 -17.87
CA ASP A 143 3.13 -10.05 -16.55
C ASP A 143 4.59 -10.04 -16.07
N PHE A 144 5.32 -11.13 -16.29
CA PHE A 144 6.75 -11.24 -15.96
C PHE A 144 7.61 -10.19 -16.68
N ASN A 145 7.45 -10.02 -17.99
CA ASN A 145 8.15 -8.97 -18.74
C ASN A 145 7.82 -7.58 -18.22
N ARG A 146 6.55 -7.33 -17.87
CA ARG A 146 6.12 -6.07 -17.27
C ARG A 146 6.76 -5.82 -15.91
N TYR A 147 6.91 -6.86 -15.09
CA TYR A 147 7.60 -6.78 -13.79
C TYR A 147 9.11 -6.58 -13.95
N LEU A 148 9.75 -7.26 -14.90
CA LEU A 148 11.18 -7.11 -15.18
C LEU A 148 11.50 -5.69 -15.69
N LEU A 149 10.66 -5.15 -16.57
CA LEU A 149 10.75 -3.77 -17.03
C LEU A 149 10.61 -2.77 -15.87
N ALA A 150 9.61 -2.96 -15.00
CA ALA A 150 9.40 -2.12 -13.83
C ALA A 150 10.55 -2.20 -12.81
N ALA A 151 11.14 -3.38 -12.61
CA ALA A 151 12.28 -3.58 -11.71
C ALA A 151 13.59 -3.00 -12.27
N GLY A 152 13.74 -2.97 -13.60
CA GLY A 152 14.95 -2.50 -14.29
C GLY A 152 14.98 -1.01 -14.61
N THR A 153 13.83 -0.31 -14.58
CA THR A 153 13.76 1.10 -14.99
C THR A 153 12.77 1.90 -14.15
N VAL A 154 13.26 2.91 -13.44
CA VAL A 154 12.42 3.92 -12.79
C VAL A 154 11.66 4.70 -13.89
N GLY A 155 10.32 4.71 -13.85
CA GLY A 155 9.46 5.44 -14.80
C GLY A 155 8.92 4.63 -15.99
N SER A 156 9.20 3.33 -16.08
CA SER A 156 8.64 2.46 -17.13
C SER A 156 7.15 2.12 -16.94
N ASP A 157 6.59 2.39 -15.77
CA ASP A 157 5.16 2.26 -15.48
C ASP A 157 4.31 3.19 -16.37
N VAL A 158 4.82 4.38 -16.72
CA VAL A 158 4.18 5.33 -17.63
C VAL A 158 4.16 4.77 -19.06
N LEU A 159 5.29 4.24 -19.54
CA LEU A 159 5.41 3.63 -20.87
C LEU A 159 4.49 2.41 -21.01
N LEU A 160 4.43 1.56 -19.98
CA LEU A 160 3.56 0.39 -19.93
C LEU A 160 2.08 0.76 -19.96
N ARG A 161 1.67 1.90 -19.39
CA ARG A 161 0.29 2.41 -19.46
C ARG A 161 -0.05 2.93 -20.86
N VAL A 162 0.88 3.64 -21.50
CA VAL A 162 0.69 4.11 -22.87
C VAL A 162 0.51 2.92 -23.81
N ASP A 163 1.35 1.89 -23.68
CA ASP A 163 1.26 0.67 -24.49
C ASP A 163 -0.08 -0.06 -24.29
N THR A 164 -0.53 -0.24 -23.04
CA THR A 164 -1.84 -0.87 -22.77
C THR A 164 -3.03 -0.04 -23.26
N GLN A 165 -2.93 1.29 -23.32
CA GLN A 165 -3.96 2.14 -23.91
C GLN A 165 -3.99 2.04 -25.44
N LEU A 166 -2.84 1.87 -26.09
CA LEU A 166 -2.74 1.69 -27.53
C LEU A 166 -3.30 0.32 -27.96
N GLN A 167 -3.02 -0.74 -27.21
CA GLN A 167 -3.56 -2.08 -27.52
C GLN A 167 -5.07 -2.20 -27.31
N LYS A 168 -5.69 -1.37 -26.46
CA LYS A 168 -7.16 -1.34 -26.30
C LYS A 168 -7.90 -0.56 -27.39
N LYS A 169 -7.17 0.21 -28.20
CA LYS A 169 -7.73 1.03 -29.30
C LYS A 169 -7.56 0.36 -30.68
N THR A 170 -6.99 -0.84 -30.72
CA THR A 170 -6.83 -1.66 -31.91
C THR A 170 -7.68 -2.91 -31.76
#